data_AF-A0A2V1BAL0-F1
#
_entry.id   AF-A0A2V1BAL0-F1
#
_cell.length_a   1.000
_cell.length_b   1.000
_cell.length_c   1.000
_cell.angle_alpha   90.00
_cell.angle_beta   90.00
_cell.angle_gamma   90.00
#
_symmetry.space_group_name_H-M   'P 1'
#
loop_
_entity.id
_entity.type
_entity.pdbx_description
1 polymer ?
#
loop_
_entity_poly.entity_id
_entity_poly.type
_entity_poly.pdbx_seq_one_letter_code
_entity_poly.pdbx_strand_id
1 'polypeptide(L)'
;MYQRALQGKEKAWGPEHTSTLNTVNNLAALYANQGKLVEAEQMYQRALQGYEKAIGPDNIITSIPALTTIRGFGSLFERQADIATARTMYAKALYGYEQVFGPEHAESETLRNKLYALNAVLKNNAIIEIEKHAEDVPTRSSPGINKPPSTSKRHKLFRKLGLKSRT
;
A
#
# COMPACT_ATOMS: atom_id res chain seq x y z
N MET A 1 -3.78 -29.16 15.87
CA MET A 1 -4.88 -29.78 15.07
C MET A 1 -4.64 -29.63 13.56
N TYR A 2 -4.46 -28.41 13.03
CA TYR A 2 -4.29 -28.19 11.57
C TYR A 2 -3.14 -28.95 10.92
N GLN A 3 -1.97 -29.07 11.56
CA GLN A 3 -0.84 -29.83 10.99
C GLN A 3 -1.16 -31.31 10.75
N ARG A 4 -1.83 -31.98 11.71
CA ARG A 4 -2.27 -33.38 11.57
C ARG A 4 -3.34 -33.52 10.48
N ALA A 5 -4.28 -32.56 10.41
CA ALA A 5 -5.30 -32.54 9.36
C ALA A 5 -4.68 -32.33 7.96
N LEU A 6 -3.64 -31.48 7.87
CA LEU A 6 -2.92 -31.21 6.63
C LEU A 6 -2.24 -32.49 6.11
N GLN A 7 -1.49 -33.19 6.95
CA GLN A 7 -0.84 -34.46 6.58
C GLN A 7 -1.85 -35.50 6.07
N GLY A 8 -3.00 -35.62 6.74
CA GLY A 8 -4.06 -36.54 6.31
C GLY A 8 -4.65 -36.17 4.94
N LYS A 9 -4.92 -34.88 4.71
CA LYS A 9 -5.48 -34.39 3.44
C LYS A 9 -4.48 -34.46 2.29
N GLU A 10 -3.20 -34.16 2.53
CA GLU A 10 -2.14 -34.33 1.54
C GLU A 10 -2.03 -35.78 1.09
N LYS A 11 -2.11 -36.74 2.02
CA LYS A 11 -2.09 -38.16 1.69
C LYS A 11 -3.36 -38.62 0.94
N ALA A 12 -4.52 -38.11 1.32
CA ALA A 12 -5.80 -38.55 0.75
C ALA A 12 -6.09 -37.93 -0.62
N TRP A 13 -5.82 -36.64 -0.79
CA TRP A 13 -6.27 -35.84 -1.93
C TRP A 13 -5.14 -35.15 -2.69
N GLY A 14 -3.92 -35.16 -2.15
CA GLY A 14 -2.78 -34.46 -2.72
C GLY A 14 -2.60 -33.03 -2.19
N PRO A 15 -1.41 -32.44 -2.41
CA PRO A 15 -1.04 -31.13 -1.87
C PRO A 15 -1.75 -29.95 -2.52
N GLU A 16 -2.21 -30.09 -3.77
CA GLU A 16 -2.83 -29.02 -4.55
C GLU A 16 -4.37 -29.09 -4.52
N HIS A 17 -4.95 -30.10 -3.87
CA HIS A 17 -6.40 -30.18 -3.75
C HIS A 17 -6.95 -29.03 -2.91
N THR A 18 -8.02 -28.37 -3.38
CA THR A 18 -8.62 -27.17 -2.76
C THR A 18 -8.84 -27.30 -1.26
N SER A 19 -9.33 -28.45 -0.79
CA SER A 19 -9.56 -28.67 0.64
C SER A 19 -8.28 -28.88 1.47
N THR A 20 -7.20 -29.35 0.84
CA THR A 20 -5.84 -29.38 1.44
C THR A 20 -5.34 -27.95 1.58
N LEU A 21 -5.47 -27.14 0.53
CA LEU A 21 -5.07 -25.73 0.50
C LEU A 21 -5.86 -24.88 1.51
N ASN A 22 -7.16 -25.13 1.68
CA ASN A 22 -7.96 -24.50 2.74
C ASN A 22 -7.36 -24.75 4.14
N THR A 23 -6.75 -25.92 4.33
CA THR A 23 -6.12 -26.29 5.62
C THR A 23 -4.78 -25.58 5.79
N VAL A 24 -4.02 -25.40 4.71
CA VAL A 24 -2.81 -24.57 4.69
C VAL A 24 -3.14 -23.11 5.02
N ASN A 25 -4.20 -22.55 4.41
CA ASN A 25 -4.69 -21.20 4.70
C ASN A 25 -5.08 -21.02 6.19
N ASN A 26 -5.81 -21.99 6.76
CA ASN A 26 -6.17 -21.94 8.18
C ASN A 26 -4.94 -22.05 9.10
N LEU A 27 -3.93 -22.83 8.70
CA LEU A 27 -2.67 -22.89 9.43
C LEU A 27 -1.90 -21.56 9.36
N ALA A 28 -1.93 -20.88 8.21
CA ALA A 28 -1.38 -19.53 8.05
C ALA A 28 -2.03 -18.53 9.01
N ALA A 29 -3.37 -18.51 9.06
CA ALA A 29 -4.12 -17.66 9.98
C ALA A 29 -3.79 -17.96 11.45
N LEU A 30 -3.64 -19.24 11.81
CA LEU A 30 -3.23 -19.63 13.15
C LEU A 30 -1.83 -19.11 13.51
N TYR A 31 -0.85 -19.27 12.61
CA TYR A 31 0.50 -18.76 12.84
C TYR A 31 0.53 -17.24 12.93
N ALA A 32 -0.24 -16.56 12.07
CA ALA A 32 -0.43 -15.13 12.19
C ALA A 32 -0.93 -14.83 13.60
N ASN A 33 -2.04 -15.41 14.07
CA ASN A 33 -2.56 -15.14 15.42
C ASN A 33 -1.58 -15.42 16.56
N GLN A 34 -0.60 -16.31 16.37
CA GLN A 34 0.49 -16.58 17.33
C GLN A 34 1.65 -15.58 17.26
N GLY A 35 1.64 -14.63 16.32
CA GLY A 35 2.75 -13.69 16.08
C GLY A 35 3.87 -14.27 15.19
N LYS A 36 3.69 -15.49 14.67
CA LYS A 36 4.65 -16.18 13.79
C LYS A 36 4.45 -15.71 12.35
N LEU A 37 4.81 -14.46 12.09
CA LEU A 37 4.47 -13.78 10.85
C LEU A 37 5.18 -14.40 9.64
N VAL A 38 6.43 -14.85 9.79
CA VAL A 38 7.20 -15.47 8.71
C VAL A 38 6.59 -16.81 8.30
N GLU A 39 6.25 -17.66 9.28
CA GLU A 39 5.61 -18.95 9.02
C GLU A 39 4.19 -18.77 8.46
N ALA A 40 3.46 -17.75 8.90
CA ALA A 40 2.17 -17.40 8.32
C ALA A 40 2.31 -17.02 6.84
N GLU A 41 3.29 -16.19 6.50
CA GLU A 41 3.53 -15.77 5.12
C GLU A 41 3.83 -16.96 4.21
N GLN A 42 4.72 -17.85 4.64
CA GLN A 42 5.06 -19.07 3.90
C GLN A 42 3.83 -19.94 3.65
N MET A 43 2.95 -20.08 4.64
CA MET A 43 1.72 -20.86 4.48
C MET A 43 0.70 -20.18 3.56
N TYR A 44 0.51 -18.86 3.67
CA TYR A 44 -0.35 -18.13 2.74
C TYR A 44 0.17 -18.20 1.30
N GLN A 45 1.50 -18.09 1.09
CA GLN A 45 2.14 -18.21 -0.23
C GLN A 45 1.92 -19.60 -0.81
N ARG A 46 2.16 -20.64 -0.01
CA ARG A 46 1.92 -22.03 -0.40
C ARG A 46 0.45 -22.26 -0.80
N ALA A 47 -0.50 -21.74 -0.02
CA ALA A 47 -1.93 -21.88 -0.31
C ALA A 47 -2.29 -21.19 -1.65
N LEU A 48 -1.85 -19.95 -1.84
CA LEU A 48 -2.18 -19.16 -3.03
C LEU A 48 -1.59 -19.78 -4.32
N GLN A 49 -0.32 -20.18 -4.28
CA GLN A 49 0.32 -20.89 -5.40
C GLN A 49 -0.36 -22.23 -5.70
N GLY A 50 -0.80 -22.94 -4.66
CA GLY A 50 -1.57 -24.16 -4.84
C GLY A 50 -2.92 -23.91 -5.51
N TYR A 51 -3.64 -22.85 -5.13
CA TYR A 51 -4.91 -22.51 -5.78
C TYR A 51 -4.69 -22.14 -7.23
N GLU A 52 -3.66 -21.34 -7.53
CA GLU A 52 -3.30 -20.98 -8.91
C GLU A 52 -3.13 -22.22 -9.80
N LYS A 53 -2.44 -23.25 -9.30
CA LYS A 53 -2.26 -24.50 -10.04
C LYS A 53 -3.55 -25.32 -10.13
N ALA A 54 -4.34 -25.36 -9.05
CA ALA A 54 -5.51 -26.22 -8.96
C ALA A 54 -6.70 -25.74 -9.80
N ILE A 55 -6.91 -24.43 -9.89
CA ILE A 55 -8.07 -23.83 -10.57
C ILE A 55 -7.70 -22.91 -11.73
N GLY A 56 -6.41 -22.64 -11.94
CA GLY A 56 -5.90 -21.74 -12.98
C GLY A 56 -5.80 -20.27 -12.52
N PRO A 57 -4.85 -19.49 -13.05
CA PRO A 57 -4.58 -18.11 -12.63
C PRO A 57 -5.77 -17.17 -12.84
N ASP A 58 -6.52 -17.35 -13.93
CA ASP A 58 -7.67 -16.50 -14.27
C ASP A 58 -8.83 -16.67 -13.27
N ASN A 59 -8.91 -17.81 -12.59
CA ASN A 59 -9.98 -18.14 -11.65
C ASN A 59 -9.61 -17.83 -10.19
N ILE A 60 -8.37 -17.41 -9.91
CA ILE A 60 -7.95 -17.06 -8.53
C ILE A 60 -8.82 -15.94 -7.97
N ILE A 61 -9.09 -14.91 -8.79
CA ILE A 61 -9.82 -13.72 -8.37
C ILE A 61 -11.33 -13.93 -8.23
N THR A 62 -11.87 -15.05 -8.71
CA THR A 62 -13.30 -15.42 -8.57
C THR A 62 -13.51 -16.57 -7.58
N SER A 63 -12.43 -17.18 -7.08
CA SER A 63 -12.48 -18.29 -6.14
C SER A 63 -12.50 -17.82 -4.69
N ILE A 64 -13.59 -18.10 -3.98
CA ILE A 64 -13.74 -17.69 -2.58
C ILE A 64 -12.59 -18.16 -1.68
N PRO A 65 -12.12 -19.42 -1.72
CA PRO A 65 -10.95 -19.83 -0.96
C PRO A 65 -9.68 -19.00 -1.25
N ALA A 66 -9.42 -18.70 -2.52
CA ALA A 66 -8.25 -17.89 -2.88
C ALA A 66 -8.40 -16.44 -2.42
N LEU A 67 -9.60 -15.85 -2.55
CA LEU A 67 -9.90 -14.51 -2.04
C LEU A 67 -9.75 -14.41 -0.52
N THR A 68 -10.17 -15.43 0.24
CA THR A 68 -9.95 -15.45 1.69
C THR A 68 -8.46 -15.49 2.06
N THR A 69 -7.65 -16.16 1.22
CA THR A 69 -6.18 -16.25 1.37
C THR A 69 -5.53 -14.89 1.08
N ILE A 70 -5.94 -14.23 -0.01
CA ILE A 70 -5.47 -12.89 -0.38
C ILE A 70 -5.83 -11.86 0.70
N ARG A 71 -7.06 -11.90 1.23
CA ARG A 71 -7.45 -11.06 2.37
C ARG A 71 -6.59 -11.35 3.61
N GLY A 72 -6.27 -12.62 3.85
CA GLY A 72 -5.37 -13.06 4.92
C GLY A 72 -3.98 -12.43 4.80
N PHE A 73 -3.41 -12.38 3.60
CA PHE A 73 -2.17 -11.65 3.33
C PHE A 73 -2.29 -10.16 3.67
N GLY A 74 -3.40 -9.51 3.33
CA GLY A 74 -3.62 -8.10 3.71
C GLY A 74 -3.47 -7.88 5.22
N SER A 75 -4.11 -8.74 6.02
CA SER A 75 -4.02 -8.69 7.49
C SER A 75 -2.61 -8.98 8.00
N LEU A 76 -1.91 -9.92 7.37
CA LEU A 76 -0.54 -10.25 7.72
C LEU A 76 0.41 -9.05 7.50
N PHE A 77 0.33 -8.41 6.34
CA PHE A 77 1.20 -7.29 6.00
C PHE A 77 0.91 -6.05 6.84
N GLU A 78 -0.34 -5.80 7.25
CA GLU A 78 -0.62 -4.75 8.24
C GLU A 78 0.12 -4.98 9.56
N ARG A 79 0.20 -6.23 9.99
CA ARG A 79 0.91 -6.60 11.23
C ARG A 79 2.43 -6.52 11.10
N GLN A 80 2.94 -6.64 9.87
CA GLN A 80 4.33 -6.35 9.54
C GLN A 80 4.58 -4.85 9.32
N ALA A 81 3.55 -4.00 9.44
CA ALA A 81 3.57 -2.57 9.12
C ALA A 81 3.91 -2.24 7.64
N ASP A 82 3.80 -3.22 6.74
CA ASP A 82 3.89 -3.00 5.30
C ASP A 82 2.50 -2.60 4.75
N ILE A 83 2.16 -1.33 4.97
CA ILE A 83 0.86 -0.75 4.62
C ILE A 83 0.64 -0.77 3.10
N ALA A 84 1.70 -0.62 2.30
CA ALA A 84 1.60 -0.59 0.84
C ALA A 84 1.23 -1.97 0.27
N THR A 85 1.90 -3.02 0.76
CA THR A 85 1.60 -4.40 0.36
C THR A 85 0.25 -4.85 0.92
N ALA A 86 -0.07 -4.51 2.17
CA ALA A 86 -1.38 -4.79 2.75
C ALA A 86 -2.52 -4.21 1.92
N ARG A 87 -2.42 -2.93 1.52
CA ARG A 87 -3.39 -2.27 0.66
C ARG A 87 -3.55 -2.99 -0.67
N THR A 88 -2.44 -3.39 -1.30
CA THR A 88 -2.48 -4.12 -2.56
C THR A 88 -3.23 -5.45 -2.44
N MET A 89 -3.01 -6.19 -1.35
CA MET A 89 -3.70 -7.45 -1.10
C MET A 89 -5.20 -7.24 -0.85
N TYR A 90 -5.56 -6.25 -0.02
CA TYR A 90 -6.96 -5.92 0.20
C TYR A 90 -7.69 -5.42 -1.05
N ALA A 91 -7.02 -4.67 -1.92
CA ALA A 91 -7.60 -4.23 -3.18
C ALA A 91 -7.88 -5.41 -4.13
N LYS A 92 -6.95 -6.37 -4.22
CA LYS A 92 -7.18 -7.62 -4.99
C LYS A 92 -8.33 -8.44 -4.42
N ALA A 93 -8.39 -8.58 -3.10
CA ALA A 93 -9.51 -9.27 -2.45
C ALA A 93 -10.84 -8.55 -2.73
N LEU A 94 -10.90 -7.22 -2.54
CA LEU A 94 -12.11 -6.43 -2.77
C LEU A 94 -12.63 -6.63 -4.19
N TYR A 95 -11.76 -6.48 -5.19
CA TYR A 95 -12.13 -6.67 -6.58
C TYR A 95 -12.81 -8.02 -6.81
N GLY A 96 -12.22 -9.10 -6.29
CA GLY A 96 -12.80 -10.43 -6.41
C GLY A 96 -14.12 -10.62 -5.64
N TYR A 97 -14.21 -10.13 -4.41
CA TYR A 97 -15.46 -10.18 -3.63
C TYR A 97 -16.59 -9.40 -4.32
N GLU A 98 -16.29 -8.26 -4.94
CA GLU A 98 -17.26 -7.49 -5.72
C GLU A 98 -17.69 -8.24 -7.00
N GLN A 99 -16.78 -8.96 -7.67
CA GLN A 99 -17.15 -9.80 -8.81
C GLN A 99 -18.07 -10.97 -8.42
N VAL A 100 -17.82 -11.62 -7.28
CA VAL A 100 -18.53 -12.85 -6.90
C VAL A 100 -19.84 -12.56 -6.17
N PHE A 101 -19.87 -11.58 -5.27
CA PHE A 101 -21.03 -11.30 -4.41
C PHE A 101 -21.64 -9.92 -4.62
N GLY A 102 -20.97 -9.03 -5.35
CA GLY A 102 -21.39 -7.65 -5.55
C GLY A 102 -20.83 -6.66 -4.53
N PRO A 103 -21.03 -5.35 -4.80
CA PRO A 103 -20.46 -4.25 -4.00
C PRO A 103 -21.13 -4.03 -2.65
N GLU A 104 -22.37 -4.50 -2.47
CA GLU A 104 -23.16 -4.39 -1.24
C GLU A 104 -22.93 -5.57 -0.26
N HIS A 105 -22.13 -6.56 -0.65
CA HIS A 105 -21.80 -7.68 0.22
C HIS A 105 -20.95 -7.20 1.41
N ALA A 106 -21.23 -7.74 2.61
CA ALA A 106 -20.59 -7.29 3.86
C ALA A 106 -19.05 -7.37 3.84
N GLU A 107 -18.46 -8.38 3.20
CA GLU A 107 -16.99 -8.45 3.04
C GLU A 107 -16.48 -7.37 2.08
N SER A 108 -17.22 -7.04 1.02
CA SER A 108 -16.86 -5.96 0.09
C SER A 108 -16.84 -4.61 0.82
N GLU A 109 -17.85 -4.34 1.65
CA GLU A 109 -17.90 -3.14 2.49
C GLU A 109 -16.75 -3.10 3.51
N THR A 110 -16.49 -4.22 4.19
CA THR A 110 -15.40 -4.35 5.16
C THR A 110 -14.04 -4.04 4.53
N LEU A 111 -13.77 -4.63 3.36
CA LEU A 111 -12.55 -4.42 2.60
C LEU A 111 -12.43 -2.97 2.09
N ARG A 112 -13.53 -2.36 1.67
CA ARG A 112 -13.56 -0.95 1.25
C ARG A 112 -13.20 0.00 2.40
N ASN A 113 -13.79 -0.22 3.57
CA ASN A 113 -13.46 0.54 4.79
C ASN A 113 -11.99 0.37 5.18
N LYS A 114 -11.47 -0.85 5.06
CA LYS A 114 -10.07 -1.16 5.30
C LYS A 114 -9.14 -0.37 4.37
N LEU A 115 -9.44 -0.37 3.07
CA LEU A 115 -8.68 0.40 2.08
C LEU A 115 -8.74 1.90 2.33
N TYR A 116 -9.90 2.44 2.73
CA TYR A 116 -10.02 3.84 3.11
C TYR A 116 -9.06 4.21 4.25
N ALA A 117 -9.02 3.40 5.31
CA ALA A 117 -8.11 3.61 6.43
C ALA A 117 -6.63 3.54 6.01
N LEU A 118 -6.25 2.53 5.22
CA LEU A 118 -4.87 2.36 4.75
C LEU A 118 -4.43 3.52 3.82
N ASN A 119 -5.33 4.00 2.96
CA ASN A 119 -5.06 5.16 2.11
C ASN A 119 -4.80 6.42 2.95
N ALA A 120 -5.54 6.62 4.03
CA ALA A 120 -5.31 7.73 4.95
C ALA A 120 -3.93 7.63 5.62
N VAL A 121 -3.54 6.44 6.09
CA VAL A 121 -2.21 6.20 6.68
C VAL A 121 -1.09 6.48 5.68
N LEU A 122 -1.20 5.97 4.45
CA LEU A 122 -0.19 6.22 3.40
C LEU A 122 -0.07 7.71 3.06
N LYS A 123 -1.20 8.41 2.97
CA LYS A 123 -1.20 9.86 2.72
C LYS A 123 -0.50 10.62 3.85
N ASN A 124 -0.80 10.27 5.11
CA ASN A 124 -0.19 10.91 6.26
C ASN A 124 1.33 10.64 6.32
N ASN A 125 1.75 9.40 6.04
CA ASN A 125 3.17 9.04 5.99
C ASN A 125 3.91 9.85 4.91
N ALA A 126 3.31 10.00 3.73
CA ALA A 126 3.89 10.79 2.65
C ALA A 126 4.05 12.28 3.02
N ILE A 127 3.08 12.85 3.74
CA ILE A 127 3.17 14.24 4.24
C ILE A 127 4.31 14.37 5.25
N ILE A 128 4.41 13.47 6.22
CA ILE A 128 5.46 13.48 7.25
C ILE A 128 6.86 13.37 6.60
N GLU A 129 7.00 12.52 5.59
CA GLU A 129 8.26 12.40 4.84
C GLU A 129 8.61 13.73 4.16
N ILE A 130 7.66 14.40 3.50
CA ILE A 130 7.89 15.72 2.89
C ILE A 130 8.31 16.76 3.93
N GLU A 131 7.63 16.81 5.08
CA GLU A 131 7.92 17.75 6.16
C GLU A 131 9.32 17.54 6.74
N LYS A 132 9.73 16.29 7.00
CA LYS A 132 11.10 15.96 7.46
C LYS A 132 12.18 16.44 6.50
N HIS A 133 11.96 16.25 5.19
CA HIS A 133 12.91 16.72 4.17
C HIS A 133 12.91 18.25 4.03
N ALA A 134 11.84 18.94 4.41
CA ALA A 134 11.77 20.40 4.39
C ALA A 134 12.51 21.05 5.58
N GLU A 135 12.59 20.38 6.73
CA GLU A 135 13.31 20.86 7.93
C GLU A 135 14.84 20.74 7.83
N ASP A 136 15.36 19.80 7.02
CA ASP A 136 16.80 19.66 6.75
C ASP A 136 17.36 20.68 5.74
N VAL A 137 16.52 21.56 5.19
CA VAL A 137 16.98 22.69 4.38
C VAL A 137 17.53 23.76 5.33
N PRO A 138 18.84 24.07 5.32
CA PRO A 138 19.37 25.10 6.18
C PRO A 138 18.67 26.40 5.84
N THR A 139 18.02 26.98 6.85
CA THR A 139 17.39 28.29 6.76
C THR A 139 18.44 29.26 6.21
N ARG A 140 18.34 29.58 4.91
CA ARG A 140 19.07 30.69 4.33
C ARG A 140 18.59 31.91 5.09
N SER A 141 19.42 32.36 6.02
CA SER A 141 19.33 33.64 6.70
C SER A 141 18.77 34.67 5.73
N SER A 142 17.56 35.16 6.04
CA SER A 142 16.84 36.15 5.25
C SER A 142 17.81 37.23 4.77
N PRO A 143 17.87 37.55 3.47
CA PRO A 143 18.72 38.65 3.03
C PRO A 143 18.18 39.91 3.69
N GLY A 144 19.03 40.52 4.52
CA GLY A 144 18.74 41.75 5.24
C GLY A 144 18.13 42.79 4.31
N ILE A 145 17.19 43.54 4.87
CA ILE A 145 16.50 44.67 4.23
C ILE A 145 17.53 45.57 3.55
N ASN A 146 17.69 45.41 2.24
CA ASN A 146 18.51 46.31 1.44
C ASN A 146 17.75 47.64 1.32
N LYS A 147 18.24 48.60 2.10
CA LYS A 147 17.98 50.04 1.98
C LYS A 147 17.96 50.44 0.49
N PRO A 148 17.01 51.27 0.03
CA PRO A 148 16.85 51.57 -1.40
C PRO A 148 18.12 52.25 -1.95
N PRO A 149 18.57 51.91 -3.18
CA PRO A 149 19.74 52.53 -3.76
C PRO A 149 19.46 54.00 -4.07
N SER A 150 20.34 54.86 -3.55
CA SER A 150 20.38 56.28 -3.85
C SER A 150 20.46 56.52 -5.36
N THR A 151 19.71 57.53 -5.77
CA THR A 151 19.66 58.21 -7.07
C THR A 151 20.84 58.01 -8.04
N SER A 152 20.48 57.95 -9.32
CA SER A 152 21.27 58.43 -10.48
C SER A 152 21.88 57.38 -11.42
N LYS A 153 21.03 56.72 -12.22
CA LYS A 153 21.40 56.33 -13.61
C LYS A 153 20.63 57.10 -14.69
N ARG A 154 19.53 57.79 -14.34
CA ARG A 154 18.75 58.61 -15.28
C ARG A 154 19.45 59.91 -15.71
N HIS A 155 20.41 60.42 -14.93
CA HIS A 155 21.12 61.67 -15.23
C HIS A 155 22.37 61.51 -16.12
N LYS A 156 22.84 60.28 -16.41
CA LYS A 156 24.00 60.08 -17.30
C LYS A 156 23.64 59.90 -18.78
N LEU A 157 22.38 59.59 -19.11
CA LEU A 157 21.96 59.38 -20.50
C LEU A 157 21.68 60.69 -21.26
N PHE A 158 21.15 61.72 -20.58
CA PHE A 158 20.76 62.99 -21.23
C PHE A 158 21.93 63.86 -21.69
N ARG A 159 23.12 63.75 -21.06
CA ARG A 159 24.31 64.52 -21.47
C ARG A 159 24.96 63.99 -22.76
N LYS A 160 24.67 62.75 -23.17
CA LYS A 160 25.24 62.13 -24.38
C LYS A 160 24.43 62.41 -25.66
N LEU A 161 23.22 62.98 -25.53
CA LEU A 161 22.27 63.18 -26.63
C LEU A 161 21.89 64.65 -26.90
N GLY A 162 22.51 65.63 -26.23
CA GLY A 162 22.36 67.05 -26.58
C GLY A 162 20.97 67.69 -26.37
N LEU A 163 20.05 67.02 -25.68
CA LEU A 163 18.69 67.52 -25.46
C LEU A 163 18.56 68.13 -24.05
N LYS A 164 18.18 69.41 -23.97
CA LYS A 164 17.78 70.06 -22.70
C LYS A 164 16.40 69.54 -22.28
N SER A 165 16.28 68.95 -21.10
CA SER A 165 14.97 68.67 -20.49
C SER A 165 14.32 70.00 -20.08
N ARG A 166 13.19 70.37 -20.71
CA ARG A 166 12.27 71.34 -20.12
C ARG A 166 11.60 70.69 -18.91
N THR A 167 11.46 71.49 -17.85
CA THR A 167 10.77 71.21 -16.58
C THR A 167 9.35 70.72 -16.78
#